data_AF-A0A6N8UTU3-F1
#
_entry.id   AF-A0A6N8UTU3-F1
#
_cell.length_a   1.000
_cell.length_b   1.000
_cell.length_c   1.000
_cell.angle_alpha   90.00
_cell.angle_beta   90.00
_cell.angle_gamma   90.00
#
_symmetry.space_group_name_H-M   'P 1'
#
loop_
_entity.id
_entity.type
_entity.pdbx_description
1 polymer ?
#
loop_
_entity_poly.entity_id
_entity_poly.type
_entity_poly.pdbx_seq_one_letter_code
_entity_poly.pdbx_strand_id
1 'polypeptide(L)'
;AELSGGQQQRVAIARALVFNPSLVLMDEPLGALDRRLREEMQFEIRRMQQDLGVTVVYVTHDQQEAMAMSSRVAVFHRGHIQQVAAPETLYEEPEREFVASFIGDNNMLRGHVRKAERDFCDVETPGGTVRAFPVHGCRPGDRSVLAIRPERVSLTKPGVYTNEFEAVVEDILFIGDHLRLRVNLCGNPNFIVKIQNTVGHSAVLEGDRVRIGWSVMDCRALPDEEGGSGPTPVNQQGTENRSRSAVDAGKPKTGRTNDSVLAQSHREDGV
;
A
#
# COMPACT_ATOMS: atom_id res chain seq x y z
N ALA A 1 5.17 -42.01 9.92
CA ALA A 1 5.28 -41.29 8.65
C ALA A 1 5.25 -39.81 8.98
N GLU A 2 6.34 -39.10 8.74
CA GLU A 2 6.42 -37.66 9.01
C GLU A 2 5.85 -36.89 7.80
N LEU A 3 4.83 -36.07 8.03
CA LEU A 3 4.25 -35.20 7.02
C LEU A 3 5.11 -33.95 6.87
N SER A 4 5.34 -33.49 5.64
CA SER A 4 5.99 -32.19 5.38
C SER A 4 5.14 -31.03 5.91
N GLY A 5 5.74 -29.85 6.12
CA GLY A 5 5.01 -28.68 6.63
C GLY A 5 3.75 -28.35 5.82
N GLY A 6 3.81 -28.42 4.49
CA GLY A 6 2.64 -28.20 3.63
C GLY A 6 1.61 -29.32 3.70
N GLN A 7 2.03 -30.58 3.90
CA GLN A 7 1.09 -31.67 4.13
C GLN A 7 0.35 -31.50 5.45
N GLN A 8 1.05 -31.09 6.52
CA GLN A 8 0.42 -30.75 7.80
C GLN A 8 -0.57 -29.59 7.64
N GLN A 9 -0.19 -28.56 6.87
CA GLN A 9 -1.06 -27.41 6.61
C GLN A 9 -2.33 -27.79 5.84
N ARG A 10 -2.22 -28.63 4.81
CA ARG A 10 -3.38 -29.14 4.06
C ARG A 10 -4.33 -29.93 4.95
N VAL A 11 -3.79 -30.78 5.83
CA VAL A 11 -4.61 -31.54 6.79
C VAL A 11 -5.31 -30.59 7.77
N ALA A 12 -4.63 -29.54 8.25
CA ALA A 12 -5.21 -28.55 9.15
C ALA A 12 -6.37 -27.78 8.48
N ILE A 13 -6.17 -27.31 7.24
CA ILE A 13 -7.20 -26.59 6.47
C ILE A 13 -8.39 -27.52 6.17
N ALA A 14 -8.13 -28.75 5.69
CA ALA A 14 -9.19 -29.72 5.43
C ALA A 14 -10.01 -30.03 6.69
N ARG A 15 -9.34 -30.16 7.85
CA ARG A 15 -10.01 -30.36 9.14
C ARG A 15 -10.86 -29.17 9.55
N ALA A 16 -10.46 -27.94 9.22
CA ALA A 16 -11.27 -26.77 9.47
C ALA A 16 -12.52 -26.72 8.56
N LEU A 17 -12.37 -27.14 7.30
CA LEU A 17 -13.42 -27.05 6.28
C LEU A 17 -14.42 -28.21 6.30
N VAL A 18 -14.08 -29.36 6.89
CA VAL A 18 -14.95 -30.57 6.89
C VAL A 18 -16.33 -30.32 7.50
N PHE A 19 -16.45 -29.34 8.40
CA PHE A 19 -17.70 -28.98 9.06
C PHE A 19 -18.51 -27.91 8.30
N ASN A 20 -18.10 -27.55 7.08
CA ASN A 20 -18.72 -26.51 6.26
C ASN A 20 -19.00 -25.20 7.04
N PRO A 21 -17.97 -24.63 7.70
CA PRO A 21 -18.17 -23.45 8.55
C PRO A 21 -18.60 -22.24 7.72
N SER A 22 -19.38 -21.35 8.31
CA SER A 22 -19.71 -20.06 7.67
C SER A 22 -18.54 -19.07 7.69
N LEU A 23 -17.60 -19.24 8.63
CA LEU A 23 -16.44 -18.39 8.85
C LEU A 23 -15.23 -19.25 9.22
N VAL A 24 -14.08 -18.98 8.59
CA VAL A 24 -12.79 -19.55 8.93
C VAL A 24 -11.87 -18.42 9.35
N LEU A 25 -11.24 -18.57 10.52
CA LEU A 25 -10.19 -17.67 11.00
C LEU A 25 -8.85 -18.38 10.79
N MET A 26 -7.90 -17.71 10.14
CA MET A 26 -6.54 -18.20 9.96
C MET A 26 -5.56 -17.19 10.55
N ASP A 27 -4.73 -17.65 11.49
CA ASP A 27 -3.73 -16.81 12.16
C ASP A 27 -2.33 -17.27 11.73
N GLU A 28 -1.64 -16.43 10.94
CA GLU A 28 -0.31 -16.66 10.39
C GLU A 28 -0.11 -18.06 9.76
N PRO A 29 -1.07 -18.57 8.95
CA PRO A 29 -1.09 -19.98 8.58
C PRO A 29 0.07 -20.39 7.65
N LEU A 30 0.73 -19.44 6.98
CA LEU A 30 1.79 -19.72 6.01
C LEU A 30 3.19 -19.28 6.48
N GLY A 31 3.31 -18.69 7.66
CA GLY A 31 4.56 -18.11 8.15
C GLY A 31 5.70 -19.11 8.31
N ALA A 32 5.40 -20.37 8.63
CA ALA A 32 6.39 -21.43 8.82
C ALA A 32 6.77 -22.21 7.54
N LEU A 33 6.17 -21.87 6.40
CA LEU A 33 6.40 -22.59 5.13
C LEU A 33 7.54 -21.93 4.32
N ASP A 34 8.25 -22.73 3.53
CA ASP A 34 9.19 -22.20 2.53
C ASP A 34 8.45 -21.44 1.42
N ARG A 35 9.20 -20.63 0.66
CA ARG A 35 8.62 -19.72 -0.35
C ARG A 35 7.77 -20.45 -1.40
N ARG A 36 8.26 -21.55 -1.95
CA ARG A 36 7.57 -22.26 -3.04
C ARG A 36 6.26 -22.87 -2.52
N LEU A 37 6.33 -23.50 -1.36
CA LEU A 37 5.17 -24.11 -0.73
C LEU A 37 4.16 -23.08 -0.26
N ARG A 38 4.62 -21.93 0.23
CA ARG A 38 3.79 -20.77 0.56
C ARG A 38 3.00 -20.29 -0.66
N GLU A 39 3.67 -20.05 -1.78
CA GLU A 39 3.03 -19.64 -3.04
C GLU A 39 1.98 -20.68 -3.50
N GLU A 40 2.31 -21.98 -3.45
CA GLU A 40 1.34 -23.05 -3.79
C GLU A 40 0.12 -23.04 -2.87
N MET A 41 0.34 -22.93 -1.55
CA MET A 41 -0.73 -22.91 -0.57
C MET A 41 -1.62 -21.67 -0.67
N GLN A 42 -1.07 -20.51 -1.07
CA GLN A 42 -1.85 -19.31 -1.36
C GLN A 42 -2.88 -19.58 -2.47
N PHE A 43 -2.47 -20.18 -3.59
CA PHE A 43 -3.39 -20.52 -4.67
C PHE A 43 -4.48 -21.49 -4.22
N GLU A 44 -4.12 -22.51 -3.45
CA GLU A 44 -5.09 -23.49 -2.94
C GLU A 44 -6.10 -22.86 -1.97
N ILE A 45 -5.68 -21.98 -1.05
CA ILE A 45 -6.58 -21.27 -0.14
C ILE A 45 -7.54 -20.37 -0.91
N ARG A 46 -7.05 -19.60 -1.89
CA ARG A 46 -7.89 -18.75 -2.74
C ARG A 46 -8.93 -19.55 -3.50
N ARG A 47 -8.51 -20.66 -4.11
CA ARG A 47 -9.41 -21.57 -4.82
C ARG A 47 -10.47 -22.15 -3.89
N MET A 48 -10.08 -22.64 -2.71
CA MET A 48 -11.02 -23.18 -1.72
C MET A 48 -12.04 -22.14 -1.26
N GLN A 49 -11.61 -20.90 -1.00
CA GLN A 49 -12.49 -19.80 -0.64
C GLN A 49 -13.53 -19.53 -1.75
N GLN A 50 -13.09 -19.50 -3.01
CA GLN A 50 -13.96 -19.27 -4.17
C GLN A 50 -14.94 -20.44 -4.39
N ASP A 51 -14.44 -21.67 -4.34
CA ASP A 51 -15.22 -22.88 -4.61
C ASP A 51 -16.28 -23.15 -3.52
N LEU A 52 -15.94 -22.89 -2.24
CA LEU A 52 -16.82 -23.19 -1.10
C LEU A 52 -17.68 -22.00 -0.66
N GLY A 53 -17.35 -20.78 -1.09
CA GLY A 53 -18.08 -19.57 -0.69
C GLY A 53 -18.04 -19.31 0.83
N VAL A 54 -16.96 -19.75 1.48
CA VAL A 54 -16.72 -19.55 2.91
C VAL A 54 -16.11 -18.17 3.17
N THR A 55 -16.54 -17.52 4.25
CA THR A 55 -15.90 -16.27 4.67
C THR A 55 -14.58 -16.60 5.37
N VAL A 56 -13.48 -15.98 4.96
CA VAL A 56 -12.14 -16.23 5.53
C VAL A 56 -11.57 -14.93 6.07
N VAL A 57 -11.26 -14.89 7.36
CA VAL A 57 -10.46 -13.83 7.97
C VAL A 57 -9.05 -14.37 8.12
N TYR A 58 -8.11 -13.73 7.45
CA TYR A 58 -6.72 -14.14 7.37
C TYR A 58 -5.88 -13.11 8.11
N VAL A 59 -5.04 -13.52 9.06
CA VAL A 59 -4.12 -12.65 9.80
C VAL A 59 -2.70 -13.00 9.39
N THR A 60 -1.93 -12.00 8.97
CA THR A 60 -0.53 -12.14 8.53
C THR A 60 0.23 -10.84 8.75
N HIS A 61 1.52 -10.93 9.02
CA HIS A 61 2.48 -9.84 9.01
C HIS A 61 3.12 -9.62 7.63
N ASP A 62 2.88 -10.51 6.66
CA ASP A 62 3.43 -10.42 5.30
C ASP A 62 2.48 -9.62 4.38
N GLN A 63 3.00 -8.54 3.81
CA GLN A 63 2.24 -7.66 2.91
C GLN A 63 1.93 -8.32 1.56
N GLN A 64 2.85 -9.14 1.03
CA GLN A 64 2.62 -9.83 -0.24
C GLN A 64 1.49 -10.84 -0.08
N GLU A 65 1.45 -11.58 1.03
CA GLU A 65 0.32 -12.44 1.38
C GLU A 65 -0.98 -11.64 1.46
N ALA A 66 -0.97 -10.51 2.18
CA ALA A 66 -2.12 -9.62 2.30
C ALA A 66 -2.72 -9.23 0.95
N MET A 67 -1.87 -8.71 0.06
CA MET A 67 -2.27 -8.19 -1.25
C MET A 67 -2.65 -9.32 -2.20
N ALA A 68 -1.95 -10.45 -2.13
CA ALA A 68 -2.12 -11.59 -3.02
C ALA A 68 -3.16 -12.60 -2.54
N MET A 69 -3.83 -12.40 -1.40
CA MET A 69 -4.87 -13.32 -0.92
C MET A 69 -6.23 -12.66 -0.75
N SER A 70 -6.26 -11.36 -0.45
CA SER A 70 -7.46 -10.73 0.12
C SER A 70 -8.30 -9.97 -0.92
N SER A 71 -9.62 -9.97 -0.74
CA SER A 71 -10.54 -9.04 -1.41
C SER A 71 -10.50 -7.64 -0.79
N ARG A 72 -10.28 -7.58 0.53
CA ARG A 72 -10.07 -6.35 1.31
C ARG A 72 -8.99 -6.59 2.36
N VAL A 73 -8.28 -5.53 2.73
CA VAL A 73 -7.24 -5.58 3.75
C VAL A 73 -7.50 -4.45 4.73
N ALA A 74 -7.43 -4.73 6.04
CA ALA A 74 -7.43 -3.70 7.06
C ALA A 74 -6.01 -3.56 7.65
N VAL A 75 -5.41 -2.39 7.43
CA VAL A 75 -4.11 -2.08 8.00
C VAL A 75 -4.32 -1.60 9.43
N PHE A 76 -3.64 -2.19 10.41
CA PHE A 76 -3.70 -1.77 11.81
C PHE A 76 -2.39 -1.09 12.23
N HIS A 77 -2.50 -0.20 13.19
CA HIS A 77 -1.35 0.38 13.87
C HIS A 77 -1.76 0.67 15.31
N ARG A 78 -0.98 0.15 16.27
CA ARG A 78 -1.24 0.29 17.72
C ARG A 78 -2.69 -0.04 18.12
N GLY A 79 -3.23 -1.13 17.56
CA GLY A 79 -4.60 -1.60 17.85
C GLY A 79 -5.72 -0.84 17.13
N HIS A 80 -5.41 0.18 16.33
CA HIS A 80 -6.38 0.95 15.57
C HIS A 80 -6.29 0.65 14.06
N ILE A 81 -7.44 0.51 13.42
CA ILE A 81 -7.53 0.44 11.96
C ILE A 81 -7.10 1.79 11.38
N GLN A 82 -6.10 1.76 10.50
CA GLN A 82 -5.61 2.92 9.77
C GLN A 82 -6.37 3.11 8.47
N GLN A 83 -6.59 2.02 7.72
CA GLN A 83 -7.34 2.02 6.46
C GLN A 83 -7.89 0.63 6.17
N VAL A 84 -9.09 0.56 5.57
CA VAL A 84 -9.67 -0.69 5.05
C VAL A 84 -10.05 -0.47 3.60
N ALA A 85 -9.36 -1.12 2.67
CA ALA A 85 -9.70 -1.04 1.26
C ALA A 85 -9.29 -2.31 0.51
N ALA A 86 -9.59 -2.36 -0.79
CA ALA A 86 -9.04 -3.40 -1.66
C ALA A 86 -7.51 -3.28 -1.73
N PRO A 87 -6.77 -4.38 -1.99
CA PRO A 87 -5.31 -4.36 -2.14
C PRO A 87 -4.79 -3.25 -3.06
N GLU A 88 -5.39 -3.12 -4.24
CA GLU A 88 -5.02 -2.11 -5.22
C GLU A 88 -5.22 -0.69 -4.69
N THR A 89 -6.34 -0.41 -4.02
CA THR A 89 -6.60 0.90 -3.41
C THR A 89 -5.64 1.21 -2.27
N LEU A 90 -5.28 0.24 -1.43
CA LEU A 90 -4.25 0.47 -0.38
C LEU A 90 -2.88 0.79 -0.97
N TYR A 91 -2.56 0.16 -2.10
CA TYR A 91 -1.32 0.40 -2.81
C TYR A 91 -1.33 1.75 -3.54
N GLU A 92 -2.29 1.99 -4.42
CA GLU A 92 -2.34 3.18 -5.26
C GLU A 92 -2.79 4.42 -4.49
N GLU A 93 -3.64 4.24 -3.48
CA GLU A 93 -4.35 5.31 -2.80
C GLU A 93 -4.26 5.24 -1.26
N PRO A 94 -3.04 5.24 -0.67
CA PRO A 94 -2.91 5.30 0.78
C PRO A 94 -3.48 6.63 1.30
N GLU A 95 -4.28 6.56 2.36
CA GLU A 95 -4.93 7.71 2.98
C GLU A 95 -4.08 8.35 4.10
N ARG A 96 -3.07 7.63 4.61
CA ARG A 96 -2.24 8.06 5.74
C ARG A 96 -0.77 7.81 5.49
N GLU A 97 0.07 8.61 6.12
CA GLU A 97 1.53 8.46 6.10
C GLU A 97 1.93 7.03 6.48
N PHE A 98 1.39 6.51 7.60
CA PHE A 98 1.68 5.15 8.03
C PHE A 98 1.34 4.09 6.98
N VAL A 99 0.18 4.20 6.33
CA VAL A 99 -0.23 3.22 5.31
C VAL A 99 0.69 3.30 4.09
N ALA A 100 1.06 4.51 3.67
CA ALA A 100 2.00 4.71 2.57
C ALA A 100 3.40 4.18 2.91
N SER A 101 3.90 4.37 4.13
CA SER A 101 5.19 3.83 4.56
C SER A 101 5.18 2.32 4.76
N PHE A 102 4.00 1.77 5.07
CA PHE A 102 3.86 0.36 5.40
C PHE A 102 3.55 -0.49 4.18
N ILE A 103 2.75 -0.03 3.21
CA ILE A 103 2.32 -0.85 2.05
C ILE A 103 3.21 -0.61 0.82
N GLY A 104 4.08 -1.59 0.56
CA GLY A 104 5.05 -1.55 -0.53
C GLY A 104 6.15 -0.51 -0.31
N ASP A 105 7.08 -0.42 -1.26
CA ASP A 105 8.16 0.56 -1.18
C ASP A 105 7.64 1.97 -1.55
N ASN A 106 8.02 2.97 -0.76
CA ASN A 106 7.70 4.38 -0.99
C ASN A 106 8.87 5.29 -0.65
N ASN A 107 9.08 6.31 -1.48
CA ASN A 107 9.90 7.46 -1.14
C ASN A 107 9.07 8.46 -0.37
N MET A 108 9.57 8.91 0.78
CA MET A 108 8.97 9.97 1.57
C MET A 108 9.80 11.24 1.46
N LEU A 109 9.15 12.35 1.12
CA LEU A 109 9.73 13.70 1.17
C LEU A 109 8.91 14.56 2.12
N ARG A 110 9.56 15.19 3.09
CA ARG A 110 8.89 16.06 4.06
C ARG A 110 9.00 17.52 3.64
N GLY A 111 7.94 18.28 3.84
CA GLY A 111 7.91 19.69 3.48
C GLY A 111 6.71 20.46 4.06
N HIS A 112 6.57 21.70 3.60
CA HIS A 112 5.47 22.58 3.97
C HIS A 112 4.66 22.98 2.75
N VAL A 113 3.34 22.92 2.87
CA VAL A 113 2.43 23.33 1.80
C VAL A 113 2.59 24.84 1.56
N ARG A 114 3.05 25.24 0.38
CA ARG A 114 3.19 26.64 -0.01
C ARG A 114 1.91 27.16 -0.65
N LYS A 115 1.28 26.32 -1.48
CA LYS A 115 0.04 26.62 -2.19
C LYS A 115 -0.84 25.38 -2.18
N ALA A 116 -2.12 25.57 -1.92
CA ALA A 116 -3.13 24.52 -2.00
C ALA A 116 -4.24 24.95 -2.95
N GLU A 117 -4.51 24.12 -3.94
CA GLU A 117 -5.66 24.20 -4.84
C GLU A 117 -6.53 22.95 -4.65
N ARG A 118 -7.65 22.86 -5.37
CA ARG A 118 -8.59 21.75 -5.20
C ARG A 118 -7.99 20.40 -5.57
N ASP A 119 -7.25 20.36 -6.68
CA ASP A 119 -6.77 19.10 -7.27
C ASP A 119 -5.26 18.90 -7.06
N PHE A 120 -4.54 19.93 -6.60
CA PHE A 120 -3.09 19.94 -6.50
C PHE A 120 -2.61 20.83 -5.35
N CYS A 121 -1.46 20.50 -4.77
CA CYS A 121 -0.74 21.37 -3.85
C CYS A 121 0.75 21.43 -4.19
N ASP A 122 1.35 22.60 -3.99
CA ASP A 122 2.79 22.81 -4.11
C ASP A 122 3.40 22.75 -2.71
N VAL A 123 4.30 21.78 -2.48
CA VAL A 123 4.95 21.53 -1.19
C VAL A 123 6.42 21.88 -1.29
N GLU A 124 6.88 22.79 -0.44
CA GLU A 124 8.27 23.20 -0.34
C GLU A 124 9.06 22.17 0.48
N THR A 125 10.03 21.51 -0.16
CA THR A 125 10.95 20.55 0.46
C THR A 125 12.37 21.13 0.52
N PRO A 126 13.31 20.56 1.28
CA PRO A 126 14.69 21.04 1.34
C PRO A 126 15.43 21.13 -0.01
N GLY A 127 14.99 20.41 -1.05
CA GLY A 127 15.62 20.44 -2.38
C GLY A 127 14.74 21.03 -3.48
N GLY A 128 13.63 21.67 -3.12
CA GLY A 128 12.77 22.39 -4.06
C GLY A 128 11.28 22.16 -3.84
N THR A 129 10.46 22.86 -4.62
CA THR A 129 9.02 22.71 -4.61
C THR A 129 8.60 21.48 -5.41
N VAL A 130 7.82 20.59 -4.79
CA VAL A 130 7.21 19.43 -5.45
C VAL A 130 5.71 19.65 -5.54
N ARG A 131 5.13 19.42 -6.71
CA ARG A 131 3.68 19.45 -6.91
C ARG A 131 3.10 18.05 -6.68
N ALA A 132 2.08 17.96 -5.84
CA ALA A 132 1.49 16.70 -5.42
C ALA A 132 -0.04 16.75 -5.47
N PHE A 133 -0.67 15.57 -5.47
CA PHE A 133 -2.10 15.40 -5.28
C PHE A 133 -2.43 15.40 -3.77
N PRO A 134 -3.22 16.36 -3.26
CA PRO A 134 -3.60 16.40 -1.85
C PRO A 134 -4.61 15.30 -1.54
N VAL A 135 -4.22 14.33 -0.71
CA VAL A 135 -5.09 13.20 -0.32
C VAL A 135 -6.21 13.67 0.61
N HIS A 136 -5.89 14.62 1.49
CA HIS A 136 -6.83 15.34 2.32
C HIS A 136 -6.74 16.83 1.99
N GLY A 137 -7.72 17.63 2.41
CA GLY A 137 -7.65 19.08 2.23
C GLY A 137 -6.41 19.66 2.90
N CYS A 138 -5.50 20.25 2.12
CA CYS A 138 -4.32 20.94 2.61
C CYS A 138 -4.55 22.46 2.68
N ARG A 139 -3.87 23.14 3.60
CA ARG A 139 -3.80 24.60 3.67
C ARG A 139 -2.36 25.07 3.55
N PRO A 140 -2.12 26.27 2.98
CA PRO A 140 -0.80 26.89 3.03
C PRO A 140 -0.28 26.97 4.48
N GLY A 141 0.95 26.52 4.70
CA GLY A 141 1.62 26.43 6.00
C GLY A 141 1.60 25.04 6.63
N ASP A 142 0.69 24.16 6.21
CA ASP A 142 0.59 22.81 6.78
C ASP A 142 1.86 22.00 6.53
N ARG A 143 2.24 21.17 7.50
CA ARG A 143 3.26 20.13 7.30
C ARG A 143 2.66 19.01 6.47
N SER A 144 3.40 18.55 5.46
CA SER A 144 2.97 17.43 4.62
C SER A 144 4.12 16.49 4.30
N VAL A 145 3.78 15.22 4.17
CA VAL A 145 4.67 14.16 3.70
C VAL A 145 4.21 13.74 2.32
N LEU A 146 5.12 13.81 1.36
CA LEU A 146 4.90 13.36 0.00
C LEU A 146 5.32 11.91 -0.13
N ALA A 147 4.39 11.05 -0.52
CA ALA A 147 4.64 9.66 -0.83
C ALA A 147 4.73 9.47 -2.36
N ILE A 148 5.83 8.89 -2.82
CA ILE A 148 6.08 8.61 -4.24
C ILE A 148 6.62 7.19 -4.37
N ARG A 149 5.94 6.34 -5.14
CA ARG A 149 6.40 4.97 -5.35
C ARG A 149 7.67 4.95 -6.23
N PRO A 150 8.71 4.17 -5.88
CA PRO A 150 9.96 4.13 -6.66
C PRO A 150 9.78 3.79 -8.14
N GLU A 151 8.81 2.93 -8.47
CA GLU A 151 8.50 2.53 -9.85
C GLU A 151 7.72 3.60 -10.64
N ARG A 152 7.22 4.66 -9.99
CA ARG A 152 6.59 5.81 -10.65
C ARG A 152 7.58 6.93 -10.93
N VAL A 153 8.83 6.79 -10.48
CA VAL A 153 9.92 7.71 -10.78
C VAL A 153 10.65 7.22 -12.02
N SER A 154 10.75 8.10 -13.03
CA SER A 154 11.42 7.80 -14.29
C SER A 154 12.70 8.59 -14.45
N LEU A 155 13.73 7.97 -15.04
CA LEU A 155 14.81 8.73 -15.66
C LEU A 155 14.25 9.43 -16.90
N THR A 156 14.42 10.74 -16.99
CA THR A 156 13.71 11.57 -17.98
C THR A 156 14.60 12.61 -18.64
N LYS A 157 14.08 13.21 -19.71
CA LYS A 157 14.64 14.42 -20.34
C LYS A 157 13.95 15.66 -19.76
N PRO A 158 14.56 16.85 -19.87
CA PRO A 158 13.94 18.08 -19.39
C PRO A 158 12.57 18.34 -20.02
N GLY A 159 11.60 18.76 -19.20
CA GLY A 159 10.29 19.23 -19.62
C GLY A 159 9.25 18.15 -19.94
N VAL A 160 9.50 16.90 -19.55
CA VAL A 160 8.56 15.78 -19.68
C VAL A 160 7.55 15.78 -18.54
N TYR A 161 8.01 16.01 -17.31
CA TYR A 161 7.18 16.01 -16.10
C TYR A 161 7.13 17.39 -15.45
N THR A 162 6.10 17.64 -14.65
CA THR A 162 6.03 18.84 -13.81
C THR A 162 7.02 18.77 -12.65
N ASN A 163 7.16 17.58 -12.05
CA ASN A 163 8.16 17.32 -11.03
C ASN A 163 9.41 16.75 -11.71
N GLU A 164 10.46 17.55 -11.79
CA GLU A 164 11.74 17.14 -12.35
C GLU A 164 12.90 17.66 -11.53
N PHE A 165 13.85 16.78 -11.26
CA PHE A 165 15.02 17.10 -10.44
C PHE A 165 16.27 16.46 -11.02
N GLU A 166 17.40 17.14 -10.84
CA GLU A 166 18.71 16.53 -11.07
C GLU A 166 19.18 15.85 -9.79
N ALA A 167 19.71 14.64 -9.93
CA ALA A 167 20.28 13.89 -8.83
C ALA A 167 21.52 13.13 -9.30
N VAL A 168 22.39 12.79 -8.35
CA VAL A 168 23.54 11.93 -8.59
C VAL A 168 23.18 10.51 -8.14
N VAL A 169 23.48 9.53 -8.97
CA VAL A 169 23.35 8.11 -8.59
C VAL A 169 24.43 7.77 -7.58
N GLU A 170 24.03 7.45 -6.36
CA GLU A 170 24.97 7.10 -5.29
C GLU A 170 25.26 5.59 -5.25
N ASP A 171 24.30 4.77 -5.66
CA ASP A 171 24.38 3.31 -5.56
C ASP A 171 23.38 2.66 -6.52
N ILE A 172 23.72 1.47 -7.03
CA ILE A 172 22.92 0.68 -7.96
C ILE A 172 22.82 -0.75 -7.47
N LEU A 173 21.61 -1.18 -7.12
CA LEU A 173 21.33 -2.55 -6.74
C LEU A 173 20.60 -3.30 -7.85
N PHE A 174 21.19 -4.41 -8.30
CA PHE A 174 20.58 -5.32 -9.25
C PHE A 174 19.66 -6.34 -8.56
N ILE A 175 18.38 -6.35 -8.93
CA ILE A 175 17.38 -7.27 -8.39
C ILE A 175 16.65 -7.96 -9.54
N GLY A 176 17.34 -8.84 -10.25
CA GLY A 176 16.76 -9.71 -11.28
C GLY A 176 16.15 -8.95 -12.45
N ASP A 177 14.86 -8.66 -12.36
CA ASP A 177 14.04 -7.98 -13.38
C ASP A 177 14.07 -6.45 -13.30
N HIS A 178 14.66 -5.87 -12.24
CA HIS A 178 14.79 -4.43 -12.07
C HIS A 178 16.11 -4.01 -11.42
N LEU A 179 16.44 -2.73 -11.58
CA LEU A 179 17.50 -2.04 -10.85
C LEU A 179 16.85 -1.08 -9.84
N ARG A 180 17.47 -0.96 -8.66
CA ARG A 180 17.17 0.10 -7.70
C ARG A 180 18.34 1.07 -7.67
N LEU A 181 18.08 2.31 -8.06
CA LEU A 181 19.05 3.40 -8.00
C LEU A 181 18.78 4.19 -6.73
N ARG A 182 19.79 4.36 -5.88
CA ARG A 182 19.70 5.25 -4.72
C ARG A 182 20.28 6.60 -5.09
N VAL A 183 19.52 7.65 -4.82
CA VAL A 183 19.90 9.04 -5.07
C VAL A 183 19.59 9.90 -3.85
N ASN A 184 20.31 11.00 -3.71
CA ASN A 184 19.96 12.04 -2.75
C ASN A 184 19.06 13.08 -3.43
N LEU A 185 17.84 13.22 -2.92
CA LEU A 185 16.85 14.12 -3.52
C LEU A 185 15.99 14.77 -2.45
N CYS A 186 15.79 16.09 -2.56
CA CYS A 186 14.81 16.83 -1.75
C CYS A 186 14.93 16.60 -0.23
N GLY A 187 16.17 16.45 0.26
CA GLY A 187 16.44 16.19 1.68
C GLY A 187 16.33 14.71 2.10
N ASN A 188 16.03 13.80 1.16
CA ASN A 188 16.05 12.36 1.37
C ASN A 188 17.31 11.74 0.70
N PRO A 189 18.32 11.30 1.48
CA PRO A 189 19.54 10.67 0.94
C PRO A 189 19.33 9.23 0.45
N ASN A 190 18.19 8.63 0.75
CA ASN A 190 17.85 7.26 0.41
C ASN A 190 16.68 7.20 -0.58
N PHE A 191 16.54 8.20 -1.45
CA PHE A 191 15.48 8.22 -2.45
C PHE A 191 15.77 7.14 -3.50
N ILE A 192 14.82 6.23 -3.71
CA ILE A 192 14.95 5.07 -4.60
C ILE A 192 14.21 5.31 -5.90
N VAL A 193 14.88 5.03 -7.00
CA VAL A 193 14.27 4.95 -8.34
C VAL A 193 14.32 3.51 -8.80
N LYS A 194 13.18 2.95 -9.19
CA LYS A 194 13.08 1.57 -9.68
C LYS A 194 12.91 1.58 -11.20
N ILE A 195 13.92 1.10 -11.91
CA ILE A 195 13.91 0.99 -13.38
C ILE A 195 13.91 -0.47 -13.81
N GLN A 196 13.21 -0.77 -14.91
CA GLN A 196 13.21 -2.11 -15.49
C GLN A 196 14.61 -2.48 -15.97
N ASN A 197 15.00 -3.74 -15.75
CA ASN A 197 16.24 -4.28 -16.27
C ASN A 197 16.07 -4.70 -17.74
N THR A 198 15.86 -3.71 -18.62
CA THR A 198 15.77 -3.93 -20.07
C THR A 198 17.12 -3.71 -20.74
N VAL A 199 17.42 -4.52 -21.76
CA VAL A 199 18.63 -4.36 -22.58
C VAL A 199 18.66 -2.95 -23.19
N GLY A 200 19.64 -2.13 -22.78
CA GLY A 200 19.76 -0.72 -23.18
C GLY A 200 19.64 0.30 -22.04
N HIS A 201 19.09 -0.08 -20.87
CA HIS A 201 19.18 0.74 -19.65
C HIS A 201 20.53 0.61 -18.92
N SER A 202 21.42 -0.25 -19.41
CA SER A 202 22.78 -0.55 -18.91
C SER A 202 23.78 0.62 -19.01
N ALA A 203 23.32 1.86 -19.20
CA ALA A 203 24.16 3.03 -19.37
C ALA A 203 24.31 3.89 -18.11
N VAL A 204 23.52 3.63 -17.06
CA VAL A 204 23.58 4.39 -15.81
C VAL A 204 24.59 3.74 -14.88
N LEU A 205 25.59 4.52 -14.47
CA LEU A 205 26.64 4.14 -13.53
C LEU A 205 26.53 4.95 -12.24
N GLU A 206 27.14 4.43 -11.18
CA GLU A 206 27.35 5.20 -9.95
C GLU A 206 28.16 6.47 -10.27
N GLY A 207 27.75 7.58 -9.66
CA GLY A 207 28.32 8.91 -9.91
C GLY A 207 27.70 9.67 -11.08
N ASP A 208 26.87 9.02 -11.91
CA ASP A 208 26.21 9.71 -13.02
C ASP A 208 25.21 10.75 -12.51
N ARG A 209 25.19 11.89 -13.19
CA ARG A 209 24.12 12.88 -13.03
C ARG A 209 22.96 12.50 -13.91
N VAL A 210 21.85 12.18 -13.27
CA VAL A 210 20.60 11.80 -13.93
C VAL A 210 19.53 12.84 -13.64
N ARG A 211 18.60 12.97 -14.56
CA ARG A 211 17.37 13.72 -14.35
C ARG A 211 16.25 12.72 -14.09
N ILE A 212 15.54 12.95 -13.00
CA ILE A 212 14.41 12.13 -12.58
C ILE A 212 13.15 12.96 -12.55
N GLY A 213 12.02 12.33 -12.84
CA GLY A 213 10.73 12.98 -12.76
C GLY A 213 9.58 12.01 -12.63
N TRP A 214 8.43 12.55 -12.24
CA TRP A 214 7.21 11.80 -12.00
C TRP A 214 5.97 12.66 -12.25
N SER A 215 4.84 12.00 -12.49
CA SER A 215 3.55 12.68 -12.60
C SER A 215 3.11 13.24 -11.25
N VAL A 216 2.40 14.35 -11.27
CA VAL A 216 1.76 14.90 -10.07
C VAL A 216 0.77 13.91 -9.45
N MET A 217 0.11 13.08 -10.27
CA MET A 217 -0.83 12.04 -9.81
C MET A 217 -0.14 10.90 -9.06
N ASP A 218 1.15 10.65 -9.34
CA ASP A 218 1.95 9.61 -8.68
C ASP A 218 2.60 10.11 -7.38
N CYS A 219 2.38 11.38 -7.01
CA CYS A 219 2.90 12.00 -5.80
C CYS A 219 1.75 12.41 -4.90
N ARG A 220 1.58 11.68 -3.79
CA ARG A 220 0.48 11.91 -2.84
C ARG A 220 0.96 12.76 -1.66
N ALA A 221 0.30 13.88 -1.42
CA ALA A 221 0.52 14.71 -0.24
C ALA A 221 -0.39 14.24 0.91
N LEU A 222 0.25 13.74 1.96
CA LEU A 222 -0.36 13.21 3.17
C LEU A 222 -0.10 14.19 4.33
N PRO A 223 -1.02 14.29 5.31
CA PRO A 223 -0.77 14.98 6.56
C PRO A 223 0.42 14.35 7.29
N ASP A 224 1.27 15.18 7.88
CA ASP A 224 2.39 14.72 8.72
C ASP A 224 1.86 14.27 10.09
N GLU A 225 1.87 12.95 10.34
CA GLU A 225 1.28 12.37 11.56
C GLU A 225 2.22 12.47 12.78
N GLU A 226 3.50 12.83 12.59
CA GLU A 226 4.48 12.98 13.68
C GLU A 226 4.42 14.36 14.36
N GLY A 227 3.53 15.26 13.91
CA GLY A 227 3.50 16.67 14.32
C GLY A 227 2.32 17.16 15.16
N GLY A 228 1.27 16.36 15.39
CA GLY A 228 0.08 16.85 16.10
C GLY A 228 -0.95 15.76 16.38
N SER A 229 -1.66 15.92 17.50
CA SER A 229 -2.77 15.09 18.01
C SER A 229 -3.45 14.22 16.96
N GLY A 230 -3.50 12.91 17.22
CA GLY A 230 -4.13 11.92 16.34
C GLY A 230 -5.52 12.33 15.85
N PRO A 231 -5.97 11.74 14.73
CA PRO A 231 -7.16 12.21 14.03
C PRO A 231 -8.36 12.22 14.99
N THR A 232 -8.99 13.39 15.12
CA THR A 232 -10.30 13.50 15.76
C THR A 232 -11.25 12.58 15.00
N PRO A 233 -11.99 11.68 15.67
CA PRO A 233 -12.88 10.76 14.99
C PRO A 233 -13.90 11.55 14.16
N VAL A 234 -14.00 11.20 12.88
CA VAL A 234 -15.09 11.67 12.01
C VAL A 234 -16.38 11.14 12.61
N ASN A 235 -17.11 12.02 13.28
CA ASN A 235 -18.42 11.71 13.85
C ASN A 235 -19.42 11.56 12.69
N GLN A 236 -19.67 10.32 12.26
CA GLN A 236 -20.78 9.99 11.37
C GLN A 236 -22.09 10.02 12.17
N GLN A 237 -22.54 11.21 12.53
CA GLN A 237 -23.90 11.45 13.00
C GLN A 237 -24.46 12.66 12.27
N GLY A 238 -25.44 12.41 11.39
CA GLY A 238 -26.33 13.47 10.90
C GLY A 238 -26.70 13.41 9.43
N THR A 239 -27.46 12.41 9.01
CA THR A 239 -28.46 12.55 7.92
C THR A 239 -29.60 11.55 8.12
N GLU A 240 -30.33 11.69 9.23
CA GLU A 240 -31.71 11.21 9.27
C GLU A 240 -32.64 12.28 8.65
N ASN A 241 -33.51 11.80 7.76
CA ASN A 241 -34.85 12.29 7.49
C ASN A 241 -35.11 13.19 6.26
N ARG A 242 -35.57 12.54 5.18
CA ARG A 242 -36.55 12.94 4.13
C ARG A 242 -36.32 11.97 2.95
N SER A 243 -37.24 11.16 2.41
CA SER A 243 -38.70 11.18 2.35
C SER A 243 -39.18 9.76 1.96
N ARG A 244 -40.38 9.39 2.39
CA ARG A 244 -41.07 8.12 2.05
C ARG A 244 -41.65 8.11 0.63
N SER A 245 -41.79 6.88 0.11
CA SER A 245 -42.72 6.38 -0.92
C SER A 245 -42.29 6.43 -2.39
N ALA A 246 -41.89 5.27 -2.91
CA ALA A 246 -42.73 4.50 -3.83
C ALA A 246 -42.27 3.03 -3.86
N VAL A 247 -43.26 2.13 -3.86
CA VAL A 247 -43.14 0.68 -3.85
C VAL A 247 -42.90 0.19 -5.29
N ASP A 248 -41.87 -0.62 -5.52
CA ASP A 248 -41.95 -1.69 -6.52
C ASP A 248 -41.00 -2.85 -6.18
N ALA A 249 -41.50 -4.06 -6.38
CA ALA A 249 -40.98 -5.31 -5.88
C ALA A 249 -39.94 -5.92 -6.84
N GLY A 250 -38.69 -5.96 -6.40
CA GLY A 250 -37.64 -6.78 -7.00
C GLY A 250 -36.88 -7.53 -5.91
N LYS A 251 -36.99 -8.86 -5.89
CA LYS A 251 -36.31 -9.76 -4.94
C LYS A 251 -34.84 -9.37 -4.71
N PRO A 252 -34.32 -9.32 -3.47
CA PRO A 252 -32.90 -9.14 -3.26
C PRO A 252 -32.18 -10.43 -3.66
N LYS A 253 -31.30 -10.35 -4.66
CA LYS A 253 -30.25 -11.35 -4.83
C LYS A 253 -29.33 -11.21 -3.62
N THR A 254 -29.36 -12.19 -2.74
CA THR A 254 -28.39 -12.36 -1.65
C THR A 254 -27.01 -12.65 -2.25
N GLY A 255 -26.31 -11.61 -2.69
CA GLY A 255 -24.88 -11.69 -2.95
C GLY A 255 -24.19 -11.73 -1.60
N ARG A 256 -23.72 -12.92 -1.17
CA ARG A 256 -22.74 -12.99 -0.09
C ARG A 256 -21.50 -12.24 -0.57
N THR A 257 -21.23 -11.07 0.02
CA THR A 257 -19.95 -10.39 -0.17
C THR A 257 -18.89 -11.22 0.55
N ASN A 258 -17.98 -11.81 -0.22
CA ASN A 258 -16.83 -12.53 0.30
C ASN A 258 -15.82 -11.50 0.85
N ASP A 259 -16.02 -11.10 2.10
CA ASP A 259 -15.13 -10.20 2.81
C ASP A 259 -13.99 -11.01 3.45
N SER A 260 -12.78 -10.88 2.92
CA SER A 260 -11.58 -11.16 3.71
C SER A 260 -11.19 -9.87 4.40
N VAL A 261 -10.95 -9.90 5.70
CA VAL A 261 -10.43 -8.74 6.45
C VAL A 261 -9.14 -9.19 7.10
N LEU A 262 -8.02 -8.62 6.67
CA LEU A 262 -6.72 -8.81 7.32
C LEU A 262 -6.52 -7.74 8.39
N ALA A 263 -5.92 -8.07 9.53
CA ALA A 263 -5.45 -7.12 10.53
C ALA A 263 -3.93 -7.19 10.65
N GLN A 264 -3.20 -6.18 10.16
CA GLN A 264 -1.73 -6.12 10.28
C GLN A 264 -1.31 -5.18 11.41
N SER A 265 -0.72 -5.69 12.50
CA SER A 265 -0.21 -4.85 13.60
C SER A 265 1.32 -4.77 13.54
N HIS A 266 1.87 -3.56 13.36
CA HIS A 266 3.28 -3.31 13.66
C HIS A 266 3.47 -3.44 15.18
N ARG A 267 4.24 -4.44 15.64
CA ARG A 267 4.83 -4.38 16.98
C ARG A 267 6.08 -3.51 16.85
N GLU A 268 6.13 -2.38 17.55
CA GLU A 268 7.42 -1.79 17.89
C GLU A 268 8.13 -2.84 18.76
N ASP A 269 9.26 -3.35 18.28
CA ASP A 269 10.11 -4.21 19.09
C ASP A 269 10.46 -3.46 20.37
N GLY A 270 9.95 -3.98 21.49
CA GLY A 270 10.29 -3.54 22.83
C GLY A 270 10.63 -4.78 23.66
N VAL A 271 11.92 -5.10 23.72
CA VAL A 271 12.80 -5.08 24.90
C VAL A 271 14.23 -5.37 24.42
#